data_AF-A0A9X6ZRX1-F1
#
_entry.id   AF-A0A9X6ZRX1-F1
#
_cell.length_a   1.000
_cell.length_b   1.000
_cell.length_c   1.000
_cell.angle_alpha   90.00
_cell.angle_beta   90.00
_cell.angle_gamma   90.00
#
_symmetry.space_group_name_H-M   'P 1'
#
loop_
_entity.id
_entity.type
_entity.pdbx_description
1 polymer ?
#
loop_
_entity_poly.entity_id
_entity_poly.type
_entity_poly.pdbx_seq_one_letter_code
_entity_poly.pdbx_strand_id
1 'polypeptide(L)'
;MGYAERSHEQMTINDLKELGSIEKQAKSYYGTRVPMFQSGKKTNEMVFHNKPKRYYSANKQVEDLQSYNKNRSDKRQVYIATAQKKEKPVEILLHDFIYEIMLNSKDEKEFQEKMKNEGFLDFPEFIENLREKDAKKVWTGYLMFNFDEIDNKEHLQYITERLNKSALGILPELAYEDFIINGTSKDKKMALRYGIVKEFQHYKVLTTKASMPHWFQTYNTAIRETSSRYGGEYDCYLSAATFVQFKRQIDFVAELSQLYCDIDYYTIPEYENMSQTKVIDLCLKALDERGIPRPTNTEVSRGFTFKWKISPIGYHRRGQWLELQEEIFKVLKPFGADYKVTKDIVRLSRQVGSYHSGTNKMVYGIRYSDDRYNFENLFETMLPERWKQILQTREIAKELAKKKYELIKGGKAKDTKKTEKVVLDDGLTPKHVAQNYKHIHYIRALEELIAHREGSMTGYREFSVFLYRYWWLCLTGSKLKALNKAKNLFFAMNIEGAYTWSEVEQLTISAERAWEKWTKDAYKGYNYKPETLIKELGITKEEQYHVHYLRSEEVQKERKKVMDREKKKENYQKELEKTGKLSREEQKALRIEQIKSFLNDNPNATQREIAKGTGISQSAIQRLLVEIKG
;
A
#
# COMPACT_ATOMS: atom_id res chain seq x y z
N MET A 1 -6.10 -11.77 -8.23
CA MET A 1 -6.53 -11.65 -6.83
C MET A 1 -5.32 -11.94 -5.96
N GLY A 2 -4.88 -10.99 -5.14
CA GLY A 2 -3.69 -11.21 -4.30
C GLY A 2 -3.96 -12.24 -3.21
N TYR A 3 -2.92 -12.86 -2.64
CA TYR A 3 -3.03 -13.71 -1.43
C TYR A 3 -3.77 -13.00 -0.28
N ALA A 4 -3.75 -11.67 -0.31
CA ALA A 4 -4.67 -10.77 0.35
C ALA A 4 -6.12 -11.29 0.34
N GLU A 5 -6.74 -11.51 -0.80
CA GLU A 5 -8.19 -11.64 -0.96
C GLU A 5 -8.81 -12.96 -0.45
N ARG A 6 -8.00 -14.02 -0.27
CA ARG A 6 -8.52 -15.30 0.23
C ARG A 6 -8.76 -15.23 1.74
N SER A 7 -10.00 -15.54 2.17
CA SER A 7 -10.29 -15.69 3.60
C SER A 7 -9.42 -16.81 4.17
N HIS A 8 -9.14 -16.77 5.48
CA HIS A 8 -8.30 -17.81 6.12
C HIS A 8 -8.89 -19.23 5.92
N GLU A 9 -10.19 -19.32 5.65
CA GLU A 9 -10.96 -20.53 5.33
C GLU A 9 -10.71 -21.06 3.90
N GLN A 10 -10.27 -20.20 2.98
CA GLN A 10 -9.96 -20.54 1.58
C GLN A 10 -8.46 -20.74 1.33
N MET A 11 -7.63 -20.66 2.38
CA MET A 11 -6.18 -20.84 2.25
C MET A 11 -5.84 -22.33 2.18
N THR A 12 -5.23 -22.73 1.07
CA THR A 12 -4.72 -24.09 0.91
C THR A 12 -3.49 -24.30 1.81
N ILE A 13 -3.13 -25.55 2.05
CA ILE A 13 -1.92 -25.92 2.80
C ILE A 13 -0.64 -25.31 2.19
N ASN A 14 -0.62 -25.10 0.87
CA ASN A 14 0.51 -24.45 0.21
C ASN A 14 0.53 -22.94 0.48
N ASP A 15 -0.63 -22.27 0.51
CA ASP A 15 -0.73 -20.86 0.88
C ASP A 15 -0.27 -20.64 2.33
N LEU A 16 -0.60 -21.55 3.25
CA LEU A 16 -0.13 -21.50 4.65
C LEU A 16 1.38 -21.72 4.79
N LYS A 17 1.96 -22.64 4.00
CA LYS A 17 3.43 -22.87 3.98
C LYS A 17 4.19 -21.68 3.43
N GLU A 18 3.65 -21.06 2.39
CA GLU A 18 4.23 -19.88 1.77
C GLU A 18 4.14 -18.67 2.71
N LEU A 19 2.96 -18.43 3.32
CA LEU A 19 2.82 -17.43 4.39
C LEU A 19 3.82 -17.66 5.51
N GLY A 20 3.97 -18.91 5.99
CA GLY A 20 4.96 -19.24 7.03
C GLY A 20 6.41 -18.99 6.58
N SER A 21 6.73 -19.23 5.30
CA SER A 21 8.05 -18.92 4.73
C SER A 21 8.29 -17.41 4.61
N ILE A 22 7.29 -16.66 4.12
CA ILE A 22 7.30 -15.20 4.03
C ILE A 22 7.42 -14.59 5.42
N GLU A 23 6.68 -15.10 6.40
CA GLU A 23 6.76 -14.65 7.80
C GLU A 23 8.10 -15.01 8.43
N LYS A 24 8.67 -16.19 8.16
CA LYS A 24 10.00 -16.58 8.66
C LYS A 24 11.10 -15.72 8.04
N GLN A 25 11.01 -15.43 6.75
CA GLN A 25 11.92 -14.55 6.04
C GLN A 25 11.76 -13.11 6.55
N ALA A 26 10.55 -12.58 6.60
CA ALA A 26 10.25 -11.26 7.16
C ALA A 26 10.70 -11.15 8.62
N LYS A 27 10.53 -12.19 9.43
CA LYS A 27 11.04 -12.25 10.81
C LYS A 27 12.57 -12.23 10.87
N SER A 28 13.24 -12.86 9.92
CA SER A 28 14.71 -12.82 9.83
C SER A 28 15.24 -11.45 9.42
N TYR A 29 14.53 -10.72 8.56
CA TYR A 29 14.95 -9.40 8.07
C TYR A 29 14.52 -8.26 9.00
N TYR A 30 13.26 -8.26 9.42
CA TYR A 30 12.66 -7.18 10.19
C TYR A 30 12.56 -7.52 11.69
N GLY A 31 12.69 -8.76 12.13
CA GLY A 31 12.40 -9.14 13.52
C GLY A 31 10.93 -9.53 13.73
N THR A 32 10.57 -9.83 14.99
CA THR A 32 9.23 -10.36 15.31
C THR A 32 8.19 -9.24 15.45
N ARG A 33 6.96 -9.49 14.97
CA ARG A 33 5.78 -8.62 15.19
C ARG A 33 4.81 -9.19 16.25
N VAL A 34 5.12 -10.36 16.78
CA VAL A 34 4.24 -11.09 17.71
C VAL A 34 3.90 -10.27 18.97
N PRO A 35 4.86 -9.62 19.66
CA PRO A 35 4.52 -8.81 20.84
C PRO A 35 3.57 -7.65 20.50
N MET A 36 3.76 -7.04 19.34
CA MET A 36 2.93 -5.94 18.86
C MET A 36 1.49 -6.40 18.58
N PHE A 37 1.31 -7.54 17.91
CA PHE A 37 -0.01 -8.09 17.59
C PHE A 37 -0.76 -8.65 18.81
N GLN A 38 -0.02 -9.10 19.82
CA GLN A 38 -0.55 -9.58 21.11
C GLN A 38 -0.70 -8.47 22.16
N SER A 39 -0.38 -7.22 21.80
CA SER A 39 -0.53 -6.07 22.71
C SER A 39 -2.00 -5.81 23.08
N GLY A 40 -2.23 -4.83 23.96
CA GLY A 40 -3.56 -4.46 24.44
C GLY A 40 -4.04 -5.29 25.64
N LYS A 41 -5.14 -4.84 26.23
CA LYS A 41 -5.78 -5.44 27.41
C LYS A 41 -7.00 -6.24 27.01
N LYS A 42 -7.39 -7.21 27.83
CA LYS A 42 -8.70 -7.86 27.65
C LYS A 42 -9.82 -6.85 27.89
N THR A 43 -10.99 -7.10 27.31
CA THR A 43 -12.16 -6.22 27.41
C THR A 43 -12.53 -5.91 28.86
N ASN A 44 -12.46 -6.90 29.75
CA ASN A 44 -12.74 -6.75 31.18
C ASN A 44 -11.62 -6.07 32.00
N GLU A 45 -10.45 -5.85 31.39
CA GLU A 45 -9.28 -5.19 32.01
C GLU A 45 -9.13 -3.72 31.55
N MET A 46 -9.97 -3.27 30.62
CA MET A 46 -9.95 -1.90 30.11
C MET A 46 -10.32 -0.89 31.19
N VAL A 47 -9.52 0.15 31.34
CA VAL A 47 -9.77 1.24 32.30
C VAL A 47 -10.31 2.46 31.56
N PHE A 48 -11.54 2.84 31.92
CA PHE A 48 -12.17 4.05 31.40
C PHE A 48 -12.02 5.21 32.37
N HIS A 49 -11.85 6.42 31.85
CA HIS A 49 -11.80 7.63 32.66
C HIS A 49 -13.17 7.93 33.27
N ASN A 50 -13.19 8.23 34.57
CA ASN A 50 -14.40 8.70 35.26
C ASN A 50 -15.01 9.94 34.57
N LYS A 51 -14.15 10.80 34.00
CA LYS A 51 -14.55 11.92 33.14
C LYS A 51 -13.76 11.85 31.83
N PRO A 52 -14.42 11.75 30.66
CA PRO A 52 -13.74 11.71 29.37
C PRO A 52 -12.88 12.96 29.13
N LYS A 53 -11.69 12.80 28.57
CA LYS A 53 -10.72 13.90 28.34
C LYS A 53 -10.87 14.43 26.91
N ARG A 54 -11.00 15.74 26.75
CA ARG A 54 -10.99 16.37 25.41
C ARG A 54 -9.57 16.67 24.96
N TYR A 55 -9.30 16.54 23.66
CA TYR A 55 -8.05 16.95 23.03
C TYR A 55 -8.30 17.66 21.70
N TYR A 56 -7.44 18.63 21.39
CA TYR A 56 -7.61 19.54 20.25
C TYR A 56 -6.39 19.57 19.31
N SER A 57 -5.40 18.70 19.58
CA SER A 57 -4.14 18.66 18.83
C SER A 57 -4.05 17.42 17.96
N ALA A 58 -3.68 17.60 16.70
CA ALA A 58 -3.43 16.52 15.77
C ALA A 58 -2.26 15.63 16.23
N ASN A 59 -1.19 16.22 16.77
CA ASN A 59 -0.08 15.46 17.36
C ASN A 59 -0.58 14.53 18.48
N LYS A 60 -1.51 14.99 19.32
CA LYS A 60 -2.13 14.17 20.38
C LYS A 60 -3.04 13.09 19.82
N GLN A 61 -3.73 13.34 18.70
CA GLN A 61 -4.50 12.32 17.98
C GLN A 61 -3.58 11.21 17.45
N VAL A 62 -2.48 11.58 16.79
CA VAL A 62 -1.48 10.63 16.28
C VAL A 62 -0.86 9.83 17.42
N GLU A 63 -0.41 10.51 18.48
CA GLU A 63 0.18 9.86 19.66
C GLU A 63 -0.78 8.83 20.26
N ASP A 64 -2.05 9.18 20.45
CA ASP A 64 -3.03 8.28 21.05
C ASP A 64 -3.33 7.05 20.19
N LEU A 65 -3.68 7.30 18.92
CA LEU A 65 -4.18 6.26 18.01
C LEU A 65 -3.05 5.36 17.50
N GLN A 66 -1.84 5.90 17.32
CA GLN A 66 -0.70 5.21 16.69
C GLN A 66 0.48 4.97 17.64
N SER A 67 0.33 5.20 18.96
CA SER A 67 1.35 4.97 20.00
C SER A 67 2.05 3.61 19.98
N TYR A 68 1.38 2.55 19.49
CA TYR A 68 2.00 1.22 19.39
C TYR A 68 3.26 1.22 18.50
N ASN A 69 3.40 2.19 17.59
CA ASN A 69 4.60 2.35 16.76
C ASN A 69 5.83 2.77 17.57
N LYS A 70 5.67 3.35 18.76
CA LYS A 70 6.79 3.73 19.65
C LYS A 70 7.60 2.51 20.09
N ASN A 71 6.90 1.42 20.35
CA ASN A 71 7.49 0.18 20.89
C ASN A 71 7.46 -0.95 19.86
N ARG A 72 7.50 -0.62 18.56
CA ARG A 72 7.52 -1.65 17.52
C ARG A 72 8.75 -2.53 17.69
N SER A 73 8.55 -3.83 17.69
CA SER A 73 9.64 -4.81 17.88
C SER A 73 10.33 -5.20 16.57
N ASP A 74 9.81 -4.75 15.42
CA ASP A 74 10.38 -5.01 14.10
C ASP A 74 11.01 -3.75 13.47
N LYS A 75 11.99 -3.96 12.58
CA LYS A 75 12.76 -2.94 11.84
C LYS A 75 12.02 -2.42 10.60
N ARG A 76 10.78 -2.85 10.36
CA ARG A 76 10.02 -2.43 9.17
C ARG A 76 9.67 -0.96 9.31
N GLN A 77 9.78 -0.18 8.24
CA GLN A 77 9.27 1.19 8.26
C GLN A 77 7.80 1.19 7.84
N VAL A 78 6.97 1.93 8.57
CA VAL A 78 5.56 2.13 8.22
C VAL A 78 5.25 3.62 8.29
N TYR A 79 4.28 4.02 7.49
CA TYR A 79 3.92 5.41 7.30
C TYR A 79 2.45 5.64 7.63
N ILE A 80 2.19 6.77 8.28
CA ILE A 80 0.87 7.30 8.54
C ILE A 80 0.57 8.27 7.40
N ALA A 81 -0.59 8.13 6.76
CA ALA A 81 -0.99 9.03 5.69
C ALA A 81 -1.83 10.18 6.26
N THR A 82 -1.50 11.41 5.88
CA THR A 82 -2.32 12.60 6.07
C THR A 82 -2.78 13.11 4.73
N ALA A 83 -3.93 13.78 4.69
CA ALA A 83 -4.45 14.42 3.48
C ALA A 83 -5.12 15.74 3.82
N GLN A 84 -5.22 16.62 2.84
CA GLN A 84 -5.97 17.87 2.96
C GLN A 84 -6.79 18.05 1.69
N LYS A 85 -8.10 18.33 1.82
CA LYS A 85 -8.91 18.75 0.66
C LYS A 85 -8.41 20.12 0.22
N LYS A 86 -7.97 20.20 -1.03
CA LYS A 86 -7.53 21.45 -1.67
C LYS A 86 -8.29 21.65 -2.96
N GLU A 87 -8.85 22.84 -3.11
CA GLU A 87 -9.34 23.31 -4.40
C GLU A 87 -8.17 23.87 -5.21
N LYS A 88 -8.04 23.42 -6.45
CA LYS A 88 -7.07 23.96 -7.40
C LYS A 88 -7.82 24.58 -8.56
N PRO A 89 -7.45 25.81 -8.99
CA PRO A 89 -7.99 26.34 -10.24
C PRO A 89 -7.56 25.42 -11.39
N VAL A 90 -8.51 25.05 -12.22
CA VAL A 90 -8.29 24.32 -13.47
C VAL A 90 -9.07 25.01 -14.57
N GLU A 91 -8.56 24.90 -15.78
CA GLU A 91 -9.18 25.49 -16.96
C GLU A 91 -9.79 24.36 -17.79
N ILE A 92 -11.03 24.55 -18.22
CA ILE A 92 -11.77 23.62 -19.07
C ILE A 92 -12.29 24.33 -20.31
N LEU A 93 -12.42 23.59 -21.41
CA LEU A 93 -13.08 24.06 -22.62
C LEU A 93 -14.51 23.54 -22.62
N LEU A 94 -15.48 24.45 -22.77
CA LEU A 94 -16.89 24.13 -22.91
C LEU A 94 -17.37 24.51 -24.31
N HIS A 95 -18.08 23.61 -24.96
CA HIS A 95 -18.79 23.92 -26.21
C HIS A 95 -19.88 24.97 -25.97
N ASP A 96 -20.22 25.77 -26.99
CA ASP A 96 -21.22 26.84 -26.90
C ASP A 96 -22.55 26.43 -26.22
N PHE A 97 -23.18 25.34 -26.64
CA PHE A 97 -24.45 24.88 -26.08
C PHE A 97 -24.31 24.43 -24.62
N ILE A 98 -23.18 23.83 -24.24
CA ILE A 98 -22.93 23.41 -22.85
C ILE A 98 -22.77 24.66 -21.97
N TYR A 99 -22.05 25.66 -22.48
CA TYR A 99 -21.88 26.94 -21.82
C TYR A 99 -23.20 27.70 -21.67
N GLU A 100 -24.06 27.68 -22.69
CA GLU A 100 -25.41 28.29 -22.63
C GLU A 100 -26.32 27.56 -21.63
N ILE A 101 -26.35 26.22 -21.64
CA ILE A 101 -27.11 25.43 -20.65
C ILE A 101 -26.63 25.75 -19.23
N MET A 102 -25.32 25.86 -19.06
CA MET A 102 -24.69 26.25 -17.80
C MET A 102 -25.12 27.65 -17.35
N LEU A 103 -25.04 28.67 -18.22
CA LEU A 103 -25.47 30.04 -17.88
C LEU A 103 -26.95 30.12 -17.51
N ASN A 104 -27.78 29.29 -18.14
CA ASN A 104 -29.23 29.26 -17.92
C ASN A 104 -29.65 28.35 -16.76
N SER A 105 -28.71 27.75 -16.02
CA SER A 105 -29.00 26.89 -14.88
C SER A 105 -28.72 27.60 -13.56
N LYS A 106 -29.62 27.46 -12.59
CA LYS A 106 -29.51 28.13 -11.29
C LYS A 106 -28.51 27.44 -10.36
N ASP A 107 -28.37 26.13 -10.51
CA ASP A 107 -27.48 25.30 -9.71
C ASP A 107 -27.00 24.07 -10.52
N GLU A 108 -26.05 23.32 -9.94
CA GLU A 108 -25.48 22.12 -10.54
C GLU A 108 -26.54 21.04 -10.81
N LYS A 109 -27.56 20.94 -9.96
CA LYS A 109 -28.60 19.92 -10.10
C LYS A 109 -29.46 20.19 -11.34
N GLU A 110 -29.87 21.45 -11.53
CA GLU A 110 -30.61 21.89 -12.72
C GLU A 110 -29.76 21.73 -13.99
N PHE A 111 -28.47 22.06 -13.92
CA PHE A 111 -27.54 21.87 -15.03
C PHE A 111 -27.45 20.39 -15.45
N GLN A 112 -27.23 19.49 -14.49
CA GLN A 112 -27.14 18.04 -14.75
C GLN A 112 -28.45 17.48 -15.30
N GLU A 113 -29.60 17.97 -14.81
CA GLU A 113 -30.91 17.58 -15.33
C GLU A 113 -31.11 18.02 -16.79
N LYS A 114 -30.76 19.27 -17.12
CA LYS A 114 -30.82 19.78 -18.50
C LYS A 114 -29.88 19.02 -19.43
N MET A 115 -28.64 18.78 -19.02
CA MET A 115 -27.67 17.98 -19.79
C MET A 115 -28.20 16.57 -20.06
N LYS A 116 -28.84 15.95 -19.06
CA LYS A 116 -29.47 14.63 -19.22
C LYS A 116 -30.65 14.66 -20.20
N ASN A 117 -31.46 15.72 -20.18
CA ASN A 117 -32.57 15.90 -21.13
C ASN A 117 -32.06 16.07 -22.57
N GLU A 118 -30.90 16.70 -22.75
CA GLU A 118 -30.18 16.80 -24.03
C GLU A 118 -29.47 15.50 -24.44
N GLY A 119 -29.65 14.40 -23.67
CA GLY A 119 -29.10 13.08 -23.99
C GLY A 119 -27.65 12.86 -23.53
N PHE A 120 -27.05 13.79 -22.77
CA PHE A 120 -25.72 13.62 -22.20
C PHE A 120 -25.80 12.85 -20.88
N LEU A 121 -25.18 11.66 -20.84
CA LEU A 121 -25.04 10.87 -19.62
C LEU A 121 -23.69 11.20 -18.96
N ASP A 122 -23.74 11.57 -17.69
CA ASP A 122 -22.58 11.79 -16.81
C ASP A 122 -21.62 12.91 -17.26
N PHE A 123 -22.09 14.16 -17.26
CA PHE A 123 -21.16 15.30 -17.30
C PHE A 123 -20.37 15.33 -15.97
N PRO A 124 -19.02 15.39 -15.98
CA PRO A 124 -18.22 15.32 -14.75
C PRO A 124 -18.69 16.34 -13.71
N GLU A 125 -18.63 16.00 -12.41
CA GLU A 125 -18.96 16.84 -11.22
C GLU A 125 -18.06 18.10 -11.10
N PHE A 126 -17.82 18.81 -12.20
CA PHE A 126 -16.71 19.74 -12.39
C PHE A 126 -17.11 21.21 -12.40
N ILE A 127 -18.19 21.57 -11.72
CA ILE A 127 -18.75 22.91 -11.81
C ILE A 127 -19.19 23.44 -10.43
N GLU A 128 -18.56 22.99 -9.32
CA GLU A 128 -18.91 23.55 -8.00
C GLU A 128 -18.65 25.08 -7.92
N ASN A 129 -17.80 25.66 -8.78
CA ASN A 129 -17.46 27.09 -8.73
C ASN A 129 -17.16 27.70 -10.12
N LEU A 130 -17.99 27.46 -11.14
CA LEU A 130 -17.83 28.22 -12.39
C LEU A 130 -18.21 29.68 -12.17
N ARG A 131 -17.18 30.52 -12.06
CA ARG A 131 -17.36 31.98 -12.02
C ARG A 131 -17.39 32.46 -13.45
N GLU A 132 -18.48 33.12 -13.80
CA GLU A 132 -18.79 33.83 -15.06
C GLU A 132 -17.63 34.69 -15.63
N LYS A 133 -16.59 34.99 -14.84
CA LYS A 133 -15.65 36.09 -15.04
C LYS A 133 -14.49 35.83 -16.00
N ASP A 134 -14.22 34.59 -16.42
CA ASP A 134 -13.01 34.27 -17.21
C ASP A 134 -13.28 33.48 -18.51
N ALA A 135 -14.51 33.52 -19.03
CA ALA A 135 -14.85 32.84 -20.27
C ALA A 135 -14.27 33.58 -21.50
N LYS A 136 -13.25 33.02 -22.15
CA LYS A 136 -12.74 33.53 -23.44
C LYS A 136 -13.27 32.69 -24.59
N LYS A 137 -13.83 33.38 -25.59
CA LYS A 137 -14.21 32.75 -26.87
C LYS A 137 -12.94 32.29 -27.58
N VAL A 138 -12.87 31.01 -27.90
CA VAL A 138 -11.82 30.41 -28.71
C VAL A 138 -12.45 29.56 -29.80
N TRP A 139 -11.79 29.50 -30.94
CA TRP A 139 -12.21 28.70 -32.08
C TRP A 139 -11.36 27.45 -32.16
N THR A 140 -12.02 26.30 -32.30
CA THR A 140 -11.36 25.00 -32.49
C THR A 140 -12.03 24.29 -33.66
N GLY A 141 -11.20 23.72 -34.54
CA GLY A 141 -11.67 22.93 -35.67
C GLY A 141 -11.74 21.47 -35.28
N TYR A 142 -12.90 20.83 -35.48
CA TYR A 142 -13.08 19.41 -35.18
C TYR A 142 -13.42 18.60 -36.41
N LEU A 143 -12.85 17.39 -36.46
CA LEU A 143 -13.18 16.40 -37.47
C LEU A 143 -14.55 15.79 -37.16
N MET A 144 -15.51 16.00 -38.04
CA MET A 144 -16.80 15.31 -38.06
C MET A 144 -16.90 14.43 -39.31
N PHE A 145 -17.87 13.52 -39.33
CA PHE A 145 -18.18 12.73 -40.53
C PHE A 145 -19.56 13.10 -41.03
N ASN A 146 -19.67 13.36 -42.34
CA ASN A 146 -20.98 13.52 -42.97
C ASN A 146 -21.54 12.14 -43.31
N PHE A 147 -22.39 11.59 -42.43
CA PHE A 147 -22.93 10.24 -42.60
C PHE A 147 -23.80 10.09 -43.85
N ASP A 148 -24.45 11.16 -44.30
CA ASP A 148 -25.31 11.16 -45.49
C ASP A 148 -24.50 11.00 -46.79
N GLU A 149 -23.21 11.34 -46.76
CA GLU A 149 -22.29 11.21 -47.90
C GLU A 149 -21.54 9.86 -47.91
N ILE A 150 -21.75 9.00 -46.90
CA ILE A 150 -21.11 7.68 -46.84
C ILE A 150 -21.94 6.67 -47.64
N ASP A 151 -21.67 6.64 -48.94
CA ASP A 151 -22.27 5.76 -49.93
C ASP A 151 -21.97 4.25 -49.73
N ASN A 152 -20.89 3.94 -49.01
CA ASN A 152 -20.43 2.57 -48.79
C ASN A 152 -20.82 2.04 -47.40
N LYS A 153 -21.65 1.01 -47.37
CA LYS A 153 -22.18 0.39 -46.15
C LYS A 153 -21.11 -0.16 -45.20
N GLU A 154 -20.00 -0.68 -45.72
CA GLU A 154 -18.88 -1.17 -44.89
C GLU A 154 -18.08 -0.01 -44.29
N HIS A 155 -17.93 1.10 -45.03
CA HIS A 155 -17.29 2.31 -44.52
C HIS A 155 -18.13 2.97 -43.44
N LEU A 156 -19.45 3.05 -43.65
CA LEU A 156 -20.41 3.57 -42.68
C LEU A 156 -20.33 2.76 -41.38
N GLN A 157 -20.44 1.44 -41.47
CA GLN A 157 -20.32 0.55 -40.31
C GLN A 157 -18.98 0.71 -39.60
N TYR A 158 -17.88 0.80 -40.35
CA TYR A 158 -16.55 0.99 -39.78
C TYR A 158 -16.42 2.31 -39.01
N ILE A 159 -16.85 3.43 -39.60
CA ILE A 159 -16.78 4.77 -38.97
C ILE A 159 -17.66 4.80 -37.73
N THR A 160 -18.89 4.29 -37.79
CA THR A 160 -19.82 4.22 -36.65
C THR A 160 -19.26 3.37 -35.50
N GLU A 161 -18.75 2.17 -35.78
CA GLU A 161 -18.14 1.32 -34.74
C GLU A 161 -16.89 1.96 -34.13
N ARG A 162 -16.11 2.69 -34.93
CA ARG A 162 -14.90 3.37 -34.47
C ARG A 162 -15.24 4.53 -33.53
N LEU A 163 -16.23 5.34 -33.89
CA LEU A 163 -16.74 6.46 -33.08
C LEU A 163 -17.43 6.00 -31.79
N ASN A 164 -17.99 4.79 -31.75
CA ASN A 164 -18.61 4.21 -30.55
C ASN A 164 -17.62 3.55 -29.58
N LYS A 165 -16.43 3.14 -30.04
CA LYS A 165 -15.44 2.42 -29.21
C LYS A 165 -14.61 3.32 -28.30
N SER A 166 -14.34 4.53 -28.74
CA SER A 166 -13.90 5.62 -27.86
C SER A 166 -15.14 6.47 -27.57
N ALA A 167 -15.18 7.22 -26.48
CA ALA A 167 -16.32 8.10 -26.16
C ALA A 167 -16.46 9.29 -27.16
N LEU A 168 -16.07 9.10 -28.43
CA LEU A 168 -15.90 10.07 -29.51
C LEU A 168 -17.20 10.56 -30.13
N GLY A 169 -18.30 9.83 -29.96
CA GLY A 169 -19.60 10.26 -30.48
C GLY A 169 -20.12 11.57 -29.86
N ILE A 170 -19.49 12.04 -28.77
CA ILE A 170 -20.00 13.13 -27.93
C ILE A 170 -19.07 14.36 -27.91
N LEU A 171 -17.76 14.19 -28.15
CA LEU A 171 -16.76 15.27 -28.11
C LEU A 171 -15.94 15.26 -29.41
N PRO A 172 -16.25 16.15 -30.39
CA PRO A 172 -15.57 16.20 -31.68
C PRO A 172 -14.05 16.48 -31.59
N GLU A 173 -13.58 17.01 -30.45
CA GLU A 173 -12.18 17.20 -30.03
C GLU A 173 -11.32 15.95 -30.19
N LEU A 174 -11.86 14.82 -29.75
CA LEU A 174 -11.11 13.58 -29.66
C LEU A 174 -11.09 12.85 -31.01
N ALA A 175 -12.01 13.16 -31.92
CA ALA A 175 -12.11 12.49 -33.22
C ALA A 175 -10.94 12.85 -34.14
N TYR A 176 -10.45 14.09 -34.10
CA TYR A 176 -9.26 14.49 -34.83
C TYR A 176 -8.01 13.77 -34.30
N GLU A 177 -7.82 13.73 -32.98
CA GLU A 177 -6.70 13.00 -32.38
C GLU A 177 -6.76 11.50 -32.70
N ASP A 178 -7.93 10.86 -32.60
CA ASP A 178 -8.08 9.41 -32.79
C ASP A 178 -8.04 8.96 -34.25
N PHE A 179 -8.56 9.74 -35.20
CA PHE A 179 -8.55 9.37 -36.63
C PHE A 179 -7.33 9.89 -37.40
N ILE A 180 -6.80 11.06 -37.04
CA ILE A 180 -5.71 11.71 -37.79
C ILE A 180 -4.36 11.52 -37.11
N ILE A 181 -4.23 11.85 -35.81
CA ILE A 181 -2.94 11.81 -35.11
C ILE A 181 -2.59 10.36 -34.77
N ASN A 182 -3.44 9.70 -33.97
CA ASN A 182 -3.28 8.35 -33.44
C ASN A 182 -3.91 7.27 -34.34
N GLY A 183 -4.63 7.68 -35.39
CA GLY A 183 -5.39 6.79 -36.25
C GLY A 183 -4.54 5.89 -37.13
N THR A 184 -5.10 4.72 -37.45
CA THR A 184 -4.51 3.78 -38.42
C THR A 184 -4.55 4.35 -39.83
N SER A 185 -3.84 3.73 -40.77
CA SER A 185 -3.92 4.13 -42.20
C SER A 185 -5.35 4.05 -42.76
N LYS A 186 -6.19 3.14 -42.24
CA LYS A 186 -7.61 3.05 -42.60
C LYS A 186 -8.40 4.22 -42.01
N ASP A 187 -8.15 4.57 -40.75
CA ASP A 187 -8.78 5.72 -40.08
C ASP A 187 -8.51 7.03 -40.83
N LYS A 188 -7.23 7.28 -41.18
CA LYS A 188 -6.83 8.49 -41.94
C LYS A 188 -7.49 8.55 -43.32
N LYS A 189 -7.59 7.42 -44.03
CA LYS A 189 -8.27 7.36 -45.34
C LYS A 189 -9.77 7.64 -45.22
N MET A 190 -10.42 7.12 -44.17
CA MET A 190 -11.84 7.40 -43.92
C MET A 190 -12.06 8.87 -43.57
N ALA A 191 -11.21 9.44 -42.71
CA ALA A 191 -11.25 10.85 -42.33
C ALA A 191 -10.97 11.80 -43.50
N LEU A 192 -10.02 11.47 -44.38
CA LEU A 192 -9.76 12.27 -45.59
C LEU A 192 -10.91 12.20 -46.60
N ARG A 193 -11.61 11.07 -46.67
CA ARG A 193 -12.65 10.83 -47.68
C ARG A 193 -14.03 11.35 -47.26
N TYR A 194 -14.40 11.16 -46.00
CA TYR A 194 -15.74 11.44 -45.48
C TYR A 194 -15.73 12.43 -44.32
N GLY A 195 -14.55 12.83 -43.87
CA GLY A 195 -14.39 13.77 -42.77
C GLY A 195 -14.50 15.21 -43.24
N ILE A 196 -15.19 16.01 -42.45
CA ILE A 196 -15.31 17.46 -42.61
C ILE A 196 -14.71 18.11 -41.36
N VAL A 197 -13.98 19.21 -41.54
CA VAL A 197 -13.53 20.04 -40.41
C VAL A 197 -14.58 21.12 -40.20
N LYS A 198 -15.27 21.06 -39.06
CA LYS A 198 -16.22 22.10 -38.67
C LYS A 198 -15.60 22.94 -37.57
N GLU A 199 -15.67 24.25 -37.73
CA GLU A 199 -15.28 25.19 -36.68
C GLU A 199 -16.38 25.26 -35.63
N PHE A 200 -15.97 25.22 -34.37
CA PHE A 200 -16.85 25.32 -33.24
C PHE A 200 -16.37 26.41 -32.29
N GLN A 201 -17.33 27.14 -31.74
CA GLN A 201 -17.09 28.14 -30.72
C GLN A 201 -17.02 27.46 -29.35
N HIS A 202 -15.92 27.67 -28.65
CA HIS A 202 -15.74 27.22 -27.26
C HIS A 202 -15.56 28.40 -26.33
N TYR A 203 -15.93 28.14 -25.09
CA TYR A 203 -15.66 28.99 -23.95
C TYR A 203 -14.60 28.31 -23.09
N LYS A 204 -13.44 28.96 -22.98
CA LYS A 204 -12.39 28.58 -22.05
C LYS A 204 -12.76 29.11 -20.68
N VAL A 205 -13.10 28.24 -19.73
CA VAL A 205 -13.63 28.63 -18.42
C VAL A 205 -12.73 28.16 -17.28
N LEU A 206 -12.49 29.04 -16.32
CA LEU A 206 -11.75 28.75 -15.10
C LEU A 206 -12.70 28.18 -14.04
N THR A 207 -12.46 26.95 -13.59
CA THR A 207 -13.21 26.27 -12.51
C THR A 207 -12.26 25.84 -11.40
N THR A 208 -12.76 25.28 -10.31
CA THR A 208 -11.93 24.63 -9.28
C THR A 208 -12.11 23.11 -9.29
N LYS A 209 -11.00 22.39 -9.17
CA LYS A 209 -10.92 20.95 -8.98
C LYS A 209 -10.64 20.64 -7.53
N ALA A 210 -11.53 19.92 -6.87
CA ALA A 210 -11.20 19.29 -5.60
C ALA A 210 -10.09 18.25 -5.80
N SER A 211 -9.04 18.35 -5.00
CA SER A 211 -7.95 17.40 -4.94
C SER A 211 -7.65 17.03 -3.48
N MET A 212 -7.24 15.80 -3.23
CA MET A 212 -6.78 15.35 -1.92
C MET A 212 -5.34 14.84 -2.03
N PRO A 213 -4.34 15.74 -2.06
CA PRO A 213 -2.95 15.33 -1.93
C PRO A 213 -2.72 14.58 -0.61
N HIS A 214 -1.93 13.50 -0.67
CA HIS A 214 -1.57 12.68 0.47
C HIS A 214 -0.09 12.88 0.81
N TRP A 215 0.21 12.92 2.11
CA TRP A 215 1.58 12.89 2.63
C TRP A 215 1.76 11.70 3.55
N PHE A 216 2.95 11.12 3.52
CA PHE A 216 3.28 9.92 4.28
C PHE A 216 4.43 10.23 5.21
N GLN A 217 4.21 9.98 6.50
CA GLN A 217 5.17 10.33 7.55
C GLN A 217 5.39 9.14 8.48
N THR A 218 6.59 9.01 9.01
CA THR A 218 6.83 8.06 10.10
C THR A 218 6.09 8.50 11.36
N TYR A 219 5.84 7.58 12.29
CA TYR A 219 5.24 7.93 13.58
C TYR A 219 5.96 9.09 14.30
N ASN A 220 7.30 9.04 14.36
CA ASN A 220 8.11 10.06 15.05
C ASN A 220 8.01 11.44 14.36
N THR A 221 7.92 11.46 13.03
CA THR A 221 7.68 12.69 12.27
C THR A 221 6.27 13.21 12.55
N ALA A 222 5.27 12.34 12.47
CA ALA A 222 3.86 12.69 12.60
C ALA A 222 3.53 13.28 13.98
N ILE A 223 4.06 12.74 15.08
CA ILE A 223 3.82 13.29 16.43
C ILE A 223 4.43 14.68 16.66
N ARG A 224 5.34 15.13 15.79
CA ARG A 224 5.95 16.46 15.86
C ARG A 224 5.29 17.45 14.91
N GLU A 225 5.07 17.03 13.67
CA GLU A 225 4.80 17.94 12.55
C GLU A 225 3.35 17.97 12.10
N THR A 226 2.49 17.06 12.56
CA THR A 226 1.09 17.00 12.07
C THR A 226 0.32 18.27 12.46
N SER A 227 0.46 18.73 13.71
CA SER A 227 -0.20 19.94 14.18
C SER A 227 0.34 21.21 13.52
N SER A 228 1.66 21.33 13.32
CA SER A 228 2.22 22.53 12.66
C SER A 228 1.79 22.65 11.22
N ARG A 229 1.51 21.50 10.57
CA ARG A 229 1.14 21.46 9.16
C ARG A 229 -0.34 21.70 8.90
N TYR A 230 -1.19 21.34 9.83
CA TYR A 230 -2.62 21.18 9.58
C TYR A 230 -3.51 21.69 10.73
N GLY A 231 -2.94 22.09 11.87
CA GLY A 231 -3.69 22.73 12.94
C GLY A 231 -4.16 24.11 12.51
N GLY A 232 -5.44 24.40 12.68
CA GLY A 232 -6.03 25.65 12.18
C GLY A 232 -6.46 25.61 10.70
N GLU A 233 -6.01 24.61 9.94
CA GLU A 233 -6.37 24.43 8.54
C GLU A 233 -7.75 23.80 8.37
N TYR A 234 -8.31 23.90 7.17
CA TYR A 234 -9.59 23.28 6.82
C TYR A 234 -9.43 21.91 6.16
N ASP A 235 -10.40 21.04 6.42
CA ASP A 235 -10.60 19.74 5.76
C ASP A 235 -9.31 18.91 5.69
N CYS A 236 -8.66 18.76 6.85
CA CYS A 236 -7.50 17.89 7.04
C CYS A 236 -7.95 16.51 7.53
N TYR A 237 -7.23 15.48 7.10
CA TYR A 237 -7.55 14.09 7.38
C TYR A 237 -6.32 13.26 7.75
N LEU A 238 -6.55 12.22 8.54
CA LEU A 238 -5.56 11.27 9.02
C LEU A 238 -6.03 9.84 8.71
N SER A 239 -5.14 8.97 8.22
CA SER A 239 -5.48 7.58 7.96
C SER A 239 -5.62 6.76 9.24
N ALA A 240 -6.64 5.89 9.26
CA ALA A 240 -6.79 4.89 10.33
C ALA A 240 -5.71 3.80 10.23
N ALA A 241 -5.45 3.33 9.00
CA ALA A 241 -4.42 2.35 8.68
C ALA A 241 -3.02 2.99 8.54
N THR A 242 -1.99 2.16 8.66
CA THR A 242 -0.59 2.47 8.31
C THR A 242 -0.20 1.77 7.01
N PHE A 243 0.83 2.27 6.34
CA PHE A 243 1.23 1.81 5.00
C PHE A 243 2.72 1.46 4.92
N VAL A 244 3.06 0.47 4.09
CA VAL A 244 4.47 0.11 3.79
C VAL A 244 5.06 0.89 2.61
N GLN A 245 4.24 1.65 1.88
CA GLN A 245 4.64 2.50 0.77
C GLN A 245 3.93 3.85 0.82
N PHE A 246 4.41 4.83 0.06
CA PHE A 246 3.81 6.17 -0.08
C PHE A 246 2.57 6.19 -0.98
N LYS A 247 1.68 5.20 -0.81
CA LYS A 247 0.46 5.04 -1.58
C LYS A 247 -0.67 4.56 -0.67
N ARG A 248 -1.77 5.31 -0.62
CA ARG A 248 -2.97 4.96 0.15
C ARG A 248 -3.81 3.99 -0.68
N GLN A 249 -3.38 2.74 -0.72
CA GLN A 249 -4.10 1.66 -1.38
C GLN A 249 -4.12 0.44 -0.47
N ILE A 250 -5.17 -0.37 -0.61
CA ILE A 250 -5.41 -1.57 0.17
C ILE A 250 -4.19 -2.51 0.13
N ASP A 251 -3.56 -2.66 -1.04
CA ASP A 251 -2.37 -3.50 -1.25
C ASP A 251 -1.14 -3.10 -0.41
N PHE A 252 -1.09 -1.84 0.05
CA PHE A 252 0.04 -1.30 0.81
C PHE A 252 -0.24 -1.15 2.30
N VAL A 253 -1.38 -1.63 2.80
CA VAL A 253 -1.72 -1.58 4.21
C VAL A 253 -0.77 -2.47 5.03
N ALA A 254 -0.13 -1.86 6.04
CA ALA A 254 0.80 -2.52 6.93
C ALA A 254 0.11 -3.12 8.17
N GLU A 255 -0.69 -2.30 8.85
CA GLU A 255 -1.47 -2.65 10.04
C GLU A 255 -2.85 -1.99 10.03
N LEU A 256 -3.83 -2.70 10.58
CA LEU A 256 -5.09 -2.15 11.05
C LEU A 256 -5.04 -2.07 12.57
N SER A 257 -5.15 -0.87 13.14
CA SER A 257 -4.95 -0.63 14.57
C SER A 257 -6.17 -0.03 15.27
N GLN A 258 -7.26 0.18 14.52
CA GLN A 258 -8.48 0.82 14.98
C GLN A 258 -9.69 0.17 14.32
N LEU A 259 -10.80 0.03 15.04
CA LEU A 259 -12.15 -0.06 14.45
C LEU A 259 -12.78 1.33 14.54
N TYR A 260 -13.71 1.66 13.63
CA TYR A 260 -14.35 2.96 13.61
C TYR A 260 -15.78 2.93 13.05
N CYS A 261 -16.62 3.86 13.49
CA CYS A 261 -17.97 4.01 12.96
C CYS A 261 -18.31 5.50 12.88
N ASP A 262 -18.58 5.99 11.66
CA ASP A 262 -18.99 7.37 11.42
C ASP A 262 -20.50 7.48 11.61
N ILE A 263 -20.91 8.41 12.46
CA ILE A 263 -22.30 8.66 12.83
C ILE A 263 -22.71 10.04 12.30
N ASP A 264 -23.55 10.02 11.28
CA ASP A 264 -24.16 11.21 10.67
C ASP A 264 -25.58 11.41 11.21
N TYR A 265 -25.70 11.50 12.53
CA TYR A 265 -27.00 11.58 13.23
C TYR A 265 -27.90 12.72 12.73
N TYR A 266 -27.31 13.80 12.18
CA TYR A 266 -28.04 14.93 11.62
C TYR A 266 -28.82 14.59 10.34
N THR A 267 -28.61 13.40 9.78
CA THR A 267 -29.41 12.86 8.66
C THR A 267 -30.69 12.16 9.15
N ILE A 268 -30.81 11.93 10.45
CA ILE A 268 -31.95 11.28 11.08
C ILE A 268 -32.84 12.35 11.71
N PRO A 269 -34.12 12.49 11.28
CA PRO A 269 -35.01 13.55 11.78
C PRO A 269 -35.18 13.56 13.30
N GLU A 270 -35.15 12.40 13.94
CA GLU A 270 -35.26 12.28 15.41
C GLU A 270 -34.09 12.97 16.14
N TYR A 271 -32.89 13.00 15.53
CA TYR A 271 -31.66 13.45 16.19
C TYR A 271 -31.12 14.76 15.65
N GLU A 272 -31.63 15.28 14.52
CA GLU A 272 -31.06 16.45 13.83
C GLU A 272 -30.94 17.69 14.73
N ASN A 273 -31.91 17.89 15.64
CA ASN A 273 -31.98 19.02 16.56
C ASN A 273 -31.43 18.68 17.96
N MET A 274 -30.96 17.45 18.19
CA MET A 274 -30.35 17.05 19.46
C MET A 274 -28.90 17.50 19.56
N SER A 275 -28.44 17.75 20.79
CA SER A 275 -27.03 18.05 21.03
C SER A 275 -26.17 16.81 20.77
N GLN A 276 -24.99 17.00 20.18
CA GLN A 276 -24.04 15.92 19.87
C GLN A 276 -23.71 15.06 21.09
N THR A 277 -23.52 15.68 22.27
CA THR A 277 -23.26 14.95 23.52
C THR A 277 -24.40 13.99 23.87
N LYS A 278 -25.65 14.42 23.73
CA LYS A 278 -26.82 13.58 24.03
C LYS A 278 -26.90 12.38 23.08
N VAL A 279 -26.64 12.58 21.79
CA VAL A 279 -26.63 11.49 20.81
C VAL A 279 -25.48 10.51 21.09
N ILE A 280 -24.29 11.02 21.45
CA ILE A 280 -23.16 10.19 21.88
C ILE A 280 -23.57 9.32 23.08
N ASP A 281 -24.21 9.90 24.10
CA ASP A 281 -24.65 9.16 25.28
C ASP A 281 -25.69 8.07 24.95
N LEU A 282 -26.62 8.35 24.03
CA LEU A 282 -27.58 7.36 23.53
C LEU A 282 -26.88 6.20 22.80
N CYS A 283 -25.91 6.51 21.94
CA CYS A 283 -25.13 5.48 21.25
C CYS A 283 -24.32 4.62 22.25
N LEU A 284 -23.67 5.25 23.24
CA LEU A 284 -22.92 4.52 24.26
C LEU A 284 -23.83 3.59 25.07
N LYS A 285 -25.03 4.06 25.44
CA LYS A 285 -26.03 3.24 26.12
C LYS A 285 -26.48 2.05 25.26
N ALA A 286 -26.72 2.26 23.96
CA ALA A 286 -27.11 1.19 23.04
C ALA A 286 -26.00 0.14 22.88
N LEU A 287 -24.73 0.55 22.88
CA LEU A 287 -23.59 -0.37 22.88
C LEU A 287 -23.57 -1.23 24.15
N ASP A 288 -23.75 -0.61 25.33
CA ASP A 288 -23.78 -1.32 26.60
C ASP A 288 -24.94 -2.33 26.67
N GLU A 289 -26.15 -1.92 26.28
CA GLU A 289 -27.35 -2.76 26.26
C GLU A 289 -27.20 -3.99 25.33
N ARG A 290 -26.40 -3.85 24.27
CA ARG A 290 -26.10 -4.93 23.32
C ARG A 290 -24.82 -5.70 23.65
N GLY A 291 -24.14 -5.37 24.75
CA GLY A 291 -22.89 -6.00 25.15
C GLY A 291 -21.72 -5.73 24.21
N ILE A 292 -21.80 -4.68 23.38
CA ILE A 292 -20.66 -4.26 22.54
C ILE A 292 -19.73 -3.41 23.40
N PRO A 293 -18.43 -3.74 23.49
CA PRO A 293 -17.48 -2.97 24.29
C PRO A 293 -17.47 -1.49 23.89
N ARG A 294 -17.32 -0.59 24.85
CA ARG A 294 -17.34 0.86 24.60
C ARG A 294 -16.14 1.33 23.75
N PRO A 295 -16.29 2.37 22.92
CA PRO A 295 -15.18 2.96 22.17
C PRO A 295 -14.13 3.57 23.10
N THR A 296 -12.87 3.57 22.66
CA THR A 296 -11.78 4.23 23.41
C THR A 296 -11.75 5.74 23.15
N ASN A 297 -12.23 6.17 21.98
CA ASN A 297 -12.19 7.55 21.52
C ASN A 297 -13.40 7.93 20.66
N THR A 298 -13.68 9.23 20.59
CA THR A 298 -14.60 9.84 19.62
C THR A 298 -13.94 11.05 18.96
N GLU A 299 -14.05 11.19 17.66
CA GLU A 299 -13.67 12.39 16.91
C GLU A 299 -14.92 13.17 16.52
N VAL A 300 -15.13 14.35 17.10
CA VAL A 300 -16.34 15.15 16.93
C VAL A 300 -16.13 16.22 15.87
N SER A 301 -17.09 16.34 14.94
CA SER A 301 -17.10 17.34 13.88
C SER A 301 -18.54 17.84 13.62
N ARG A 302 -19.11 17.66 12.42
CA ARG A 302 -20.56 17.84 12.16
C ARG A 302 -21.34 16.66 12.75
N GLY A 303 -20.97 15.44 12.36
CA GLY A 303 -21.29 14.21 13.07
C GLY A 303 -20.18 13.86 14.07
N PHE A 304 -19.96 12.58 14.31
CA PHE A 304 -18.82 12.09 15.07
C PHE A 304 -18.40 10.68 14.65
N THR A 305 -17.12 10.35 14.85
CA THR A 305 -16.57 9.02 14.58
C THR A 305 -16.21 8.35 15.90
N PHE A 306 -16.86 7.24 16.24
CA PHE A 306 -16.39 6.39 17.32
C PHE A 306 -15.18 5.58 16.87
N LYS A 307 -14.23 5.37 17.78
CA LYS A 307 -13.02 4.59 17.53
C LYS A 307 -12.72 3.63 18.68
N TRP A 308 -12.34 2.41 18.32
CA TRP A 308 -11.79 1.41 19.24
C TRP A 308 -10.34 1.18 18.86
N LYS A 309 -9.41 1.64 19.72
CA LYS A 309 -8.01 1.23 19.60
C LYS A 309 -7.93 -0.28 19.84
N ILE A 310 -7.44 -1.03 18.85
CA ILE A 310 -7.22 -2.48 18.93
C ILE A 310 -5.73 -2.81 18.81
N SER A 311 -5.28 -3.93 19.34
CA SER A 311 -3.94 -4.43 19.05
C SER A 311 -3.79 -4.47 17.53
N PRO A 312 -2.71 -3.89 16.99
CA PRO A 312 -2.56 -3.82 15.55
C PRO A 312 -2.61 -5.24 14.99
N ILE A 313 -3.29 -5.41 13.87
CA ILE A 313 -3.35 -6.68 13.15
C ILE A 313 -2.81 -6.49 11.74
N GLY A 314 -2.20 -7.55 11.21
CA GLY A 314 -1.79 -7.56 9.81
C GLY A 314 -3.01 -7.57 8.88
N TYR A 315 -2.83 -7.04 7.67
CA TYR A 315 -3.87 -6.97 6.64
C TYR A 315 -4.54 -8.33 6.30
N HIS A 316 -3.82 -9.45 6.48
CA HIS A 316 -4.37 -10.80 6.29
C HIS A 316 -5.55 -11.12 7.23
N ARG A 317 -5.68 -10.40 8.37
CA ARG A 317 -6.80 -10.54 9.31
C ARG A 317 -7.95 -9.56 9.04
N ARG A 318 -7.95 -8.84 7.92
CA ARG A 318 -9.00 -7.84 7.63
C ARG A 318 -10.43 -8.43 7.61
N GLY A 319 -10.60 -9.72 7.30
CA GLY A 319 -11.91 -10.36 7.33
C GLY A 319 -12.52 -10.31 8.72
N GLN A 320 -11.74 -10.71 9.73
CA GLN A 320 -12.12 -10.60 11.14
C GLN A 320 -12.33 -9.15 11.57
N TRP A 321 -11.53 -8.23 11.03
CA TRP A 321 -11.72 -6.79 11.28
C TRP A 321 -13.05 -6.28 10.73
N LEU A 322 -13.44 -6.70 9.52
CA LEU A 322 -14.73 -6.38 8.89
C LEU A 322 -15.90 -6.97 9.68
N GLU A 323 -15.76 -8.21 10.19
CA GLU A 323 -16.79 -8.84 11.04
C GLU A 323 -17.07 -7.99 12.30
N LEU A 324 -16.04 -7.47 12.98
CA LEU A 324 -16.24 -6.58 14.13
C LEU A 324 -16.81 -5.21 13.76
N GLN A 325 -16.37 -4.64 12.63
CA GLN A 325 -16.94 -3.41 12.08
C GLN A 325 -18.44 -3.56 11.83
N GLU A 326 -18.88 -4.71 11.31
CA GLU A 326 -20.29 -5.00 11.03
C GLU A 326 -21.12 -5.14 12.30
N GLU A 327 -20.60 -5.77 13.36
CA GLU A 327 -21.31 -5.83 14.65
C GLU A 327 -21.52 -4.44 15.27
N ILE A 328 -20.49 -3.58 15.23
CA ILE A 328 -20.60 -2.19 15.68
C ILE A 328 -21.65 -1.44 14.84
N PHE A 329 -21.58 -1.59 13.51
CA PHE A 329 -22.53 -0.95 12.60
C PHE A 329 -23.97 -1.38 12.87
N LYS A 330 -24.25 -2.67 13.09
CA LYS A 330 -25.60 -3.17 13.37
C LYS A 330 -26.26 -2.46 14.55
N VAL A 331 -25.50 -2.21 15.62
CA VAL A 331 -25.99 -1.51 16.81
C VAL A 331 -26.15 -0.01 16.57
N LEU A 332 -25.24 0.60 15.82
CA LEU A 332 -25.22 2.06 15.64
C LEU A 332 -25.99 2.57 14.41
N LYS A 333 -26.43 1.68 13.52
CA LYS A 333 -27.25 2.00 12.33
C LYS A 333 -28.45 2.91 12.63
N PRO A 334 -29.25 2.69 13.71
CA PRO A 334 -30.39 3.56 14.02
C PRO A 334 -30.00 5.03 14.24
N PHE A 335 -28.76 5.30 14.64
CA PHE A 335 -28.26 6.65 14.94
C PHE A 335 -27.63 7.35 13.73
N GLY A 336 -27.72 6.76 12.54
CA GLY A 336 -27.14 7.33 11.31
C GLY A 336 -25.73 6.83 11.00
N ALA A 337 -25.38 5.59 11.37
CA ALA A 337 -24.10 5.00 10.97
C ALA A 337 -24.02 4.77 9.46
N ASP A 338 -22.90 5.15 8.83
CA ASP A 338 -22.65 4.91 7.39
C ASP A 338 -22.05 3.51 7.14
N TYR A 339 -22.79 2.68 6.41
CA TYR A 339 -22.35 1.34 6.03
C TYR A 339 -21.12 1.33 5.10
N LYS A 340 -20.92 2.37 4.28
CA LYS A 340 -19.74 2.45 3.39
C LYS A 340 -18.45 2.51 4.19
N VAL A 341 -18.49 3.18 5.35
CA VAL A 341 -17.34 3.31 6.25
C VAL A 341 -16.95 1.96 6.86
N THR A 342 -17.91 1.08 7.12
CA THR A 342 -17.69 -0.27 7.64
C THR A 342 -16.71 -1.10 6.79
N LYS A 343 -16.63 -0.84 5.48
CA LYS A 343 -15.78 -1.56 4.53
C LYS A 343 -14.53 -0.81 4.08
N ASP A 344 -14.36 0.45 4.47
CA ASP A 344 -13.30 1.33 3.96
C ASP A 344 -11.96 1.13 4.70
N ILE A 345 -11.25 0.04 4.40
CA ILE A 345 -9.97 -0.33 5.06
C ILE A 345 -8.95 0.83 5.12
N VAL A 346 -8.92 1.69 4.10
CA VAL A 346 -7.96 2.80 3.97
C VAL A 346 -8.57 4.15 4.35
N ARG A 347 -9.56 4.14 5.26
CA ARG A 347 -10.31 5.31 5.72
C ARG A 347 -9.41 6.46 6.13
N LEU A 348 -9.80 7.65 5.69
CA LEU A 348 -9.33 8.94 6.16
C LEU A 348 -10.36 9.51 7.14
N SER A 349 -9.99 9.60 8.41
CA SER A 349 -10.79 10.26 9.44
C SER A 349 -10.43 11.75 9.52
N ARG A 350 -11.34 12.58 10.04
CA ARG A 350 -11.06 14.01 10.22
C ARG A 350 -9.94 14.22 11.24
N GLN A 351 -9.04 15.15 10.93
CA GLN A 351 -7.92 15.45 11.80
C GLN A 351 -8.34 16.40 12.92
N VAL A 352 -8.05 16.04 14.16
CA VAL A 352 -8.33 16.88 15.33
C VAL A 352 -7.49 18.16 15.28
N GLY A 353 -8.10 19.30 15.58
CA GLY A 353 -7.50 20.63 15.48
C GLY A 353 -7.63 21.30 14.10
N SER A 354 -8.19 20.60 13.11
CA SER A 354 -8.61 21.21 11.83
C SER A 354 -10.05 21.70 11.89
N TYR A 355 -10.47 22.50 10.92
CA TYR A 355 -11.81 23.03 10.78
C TYR A 355 -12.58 22.32 9.66
N HIS A 356 -13.86 22.09 9.86
CA HIS A 356 -14.74 21.58 8.82
C HIS A 356 -15.31 22.73 7.99
N SER A 357 -15.02 22.79 6.69
CA SER A 357 -15.41 23.92 5.82
C SER A 357 -16.91 24.19 5.80
N GLY A 358 -17.74 23.14 5.75
CA GLY A 358 -19.20 23.30 5.70
C GLY A 358 -19.86 23.74 7.01
N THR A 359 -19.14 23.75 8.14
CA THR A 359 -19.72 24.15 9.44
C THR A 359 -18.88 25.18 10.20
N ASN A 360 -17.66 25.46 9.74
CA ASN A 360 -16.66 26.30 10.40
C ASN A 360 -16.38 25.92 11.87
N LYS A 361 -16.69 24.67 12.26
CA LYS A 361 -16.43 24.16 13.59
C LYS A 361 -15.12 23.37 13.60
N MET A 362 -14.34 23.58 14.65
CA MET A 362 -13.12 22.82 14.90
C MET A 362 -13.45 21.36 15.23
N VAL A 363 -12.72 20.45 14.61
CA VAL A 363 -12.74 19.03 14.93
C VAL A 363 -11.98 18.80 16.23
N TYR A 364 -12.60 18.13 17.20
CA TYR A 364 -11.95 17.81 18.48
C TYR A 364 -12.16 16.35 18.86
N GLY A 365 -11.26 15.82 19.67
CA GLY A 365 -11.34 14.45 20.15
C GLY A 365 -11.84 14.36 21.59
N ILE A 366 -12.53 13.26 21.91
CA ILE A 366 -12.87 12.81 23.25
C ILE A 366 -12.17 11.48 23.47
N ARG A 367 -11.44 11.35 24.57
CA ARG A 367 -10.79 10.11 24.99
C ARG A 367 -11.51 9.55 26.20
N TYR A 368 -12.00 8.32 26.07
CA TYR A 368 -12.62 7.57 27.17
C TYR A 368 -11.62 6.65 27.87
N SER A 369 -10.59 6.17 27.15
CA SER A 369 -9.56 5.31 27.71
C SER A 369 -8.18 5.55 27.07
N ASP A 370 -7.13 5.52 27.90
CA ASP A 370 -5.75 5.49 27.41
C ASP A 370 -5.37 4.08 26.90
N ASP A 371 -6.13 3.05 27.28
CA ASP A 371 -5.88 1.65 26.93
C ASP A 371 -6.24 1.32 25.47
N ARG A 372 -5.84 0.11 25.06
CA ARG A 372 -6.09 -0.50 23.75
C ARG A 372 -6.62 -1.91 23.98
N TYR A 373 -7.67 -2.29 23.26
CA TYR A 373 -8.18 -3.66 23.29
C TYR A 373 -7.19 -4.64 22.68
N ASN A 374 -7.01 -5.81 23.27
CA ASN A 374 -6.44 -6.95 22.55
C ASN A 374 -7.45 -7.41 21.49
N PHE A 375 -7.04 -7.49 20.22
CA PHE A 375 -7.95 -7.79 19.12
C PHE A 375 -8.64 -9.16 19.25
N GLU A 376 -7.90 -10.20 19.67
CA GLU A 376 -8.48 -11.55 19.78
C GLU A 376 -9.50 -11.61 20.91
N ASN A 377 -9.22 -10.99 22.05
CA ASN A 377 -10.17 -10.95 23.15
C ASN A 377 -11.40 -10.07 22.83
N LEU A 378 -11.22 -8.96 22.10
CA LEU A 378 -12.34 -8.16 21.62
C LEU A 378 -13.21 -8.98 20.65
N PHE A 379 -12.57 -9.72 19.74
CA PHE A 379 -13.27 -10.60 18.80
C PHE A 379 -14.04 -11.71 19.51
N GLU A 380 -13.42 -12.37 20.48
CA GLU A 380 -14.06 -13.36 21.35
C GLU A 380 -15.26 -12.77 22.10
N THR A 381 -15.15 -11.53 22.58
CA THR A 381 -16.23 -10.87 23.32
C THR A 381 -17.44 -10.59 22.42
N MET A 382 -17.21 -10.03 21.23
CA MET A 382 -18.29 -9.61 20.32
C MET A 382 -18.86 -10.78 19.50
N LEU A 383 -18.03 -11.78 19.18
CA LEU A 383 -18.36 -12.88 18.28
C LEU A 383 -17.87 -14.24 18.85
N PRO A 384 -18.39 -14.68 20.02
CA PRO A 384 -17.87 -15.85 20.74
C PRO A 384 -18.01 -17.17 19.95
N GLU A 385 -19.13 -17.39 19.28
CA GLU A 385 -19.34 -18.61 18.49
C GLU A 385 -18.42 -18.67 17.27
N ARG A 386 -18.22 -17.53 16.61
CA ARG A 386 -17.27 -17.40 15.52
C ARG A 386 -15.83 -17.63 15.98
N TRP A 387 -15.49 -17.13 17.16
CA TRP A 387 -14.18 -17.36 17.77
C TRP A 387 -13.92 -18.84 18.06
N LYS A 388 -14.92 -19.56 18.61
CA LYS A 388 -14.84 -21.02 18.81
C LYS A 388 -14.58 -21.77 17.51
N GLN A 389 -15.26 -21.41 16.41
CA GLN A 389 -15.03 -22.00 15.08
C GLN A 389 -13.60 -21.76 14.58
N ILE A 390 -13.07 -20.54 14.77
CA ILE A 390 -11.69 -20.20 14.41
C ILE A 390 -10.69 -21.06 15.21
N LEU A 391 -10.90 -21.23 16.52
CA LEU A 391 -10.04 -22.06 17.37
C LEU A 391 -10.07 -23.53 16.94
N GLN A 392 -11.24 -24.10 16.67
CA GLN A 392 -11.38 -25.46 16.16
C GLN A 392 -10.63 -25.65 14.83
N THR A 393 -10.80 -24.71 13.89
CA THR A 393 -10.12 -24.74 12.59
C THR A 393 -8.60 -24.67 12.75
N ARG A 394 -8.10 -23.81 13.66
CA ARG A 394 -6.67 -23.70 13.98
C ARG A 394 -6.12 -25.01 14.57
N GLU A 395 -6.87 -25.68 15.42
CA GLU A 395 -6.44 -26.93 16.04
C GLU A 395 -6.38 -28.08 15.04
N ILE A 396 -7.39 -28.21 14.19
CA ILE A 396 -7.40 -29.17 13.06
C ILE A 396 -6.18 -28.91 12.15
N ALA A 397 -5.89 -27.65 11.82
CA ALA A 397 -4.75 -27.29 10.98
C ALA A 397 -3.40 -27.66 11.63
N LYS A 398 -3.24 -27.46 12.94
CA LYS A 398 -2.04 -27.89 13.68
C LYS A 398 -1.87 -29.40 13.66
N GLU A 399 -2.94 -30.16 13.92
CA GLU A 399 -2.93 -31.62 13.90
C GLU A 399 -2.56 -32.17 12.51
N LEU A 400 -3.13 -31.58 11.45
CA LEU A 400 -2.76 -31.91 10.06
C LEU A 400 -1.29 -31.58 9.76
N ALA A 401 -0.79 -30.44 10.23
CA ALA A 401 0.61 -30.05 10.06
C ALA A 401 1.57 -31.00 10.81
N LYS A 402 1.20 -31.43 12.01
CA LYS A 402 1.95 -32.39 12.83
C LYS A 402 2.04 -33.77 12.16
N LYS A 403 0.89 -34.33 11.74
CA LYS A 403 0.86 -35.60 10.98
C LYS A 403 1.73 -35.54 9.71
N LYS A 404 1.69 -34.42 8.99
CA LYS A 404 2.50 -34.21 7.79
C LYS A 404 3.99 -34.09 8.09
N TYR A 405 4.36 -33.48 9.22
CA TYR A 405 5.75 -33.42 9.68
C TYR A 405 6.27 -34.81 10.09
N GLU A 406 5.44 -35.60 10.79
CA GLU A 406 5.75 -36.99 11.16
C GLU A 406 5.95 -37.89 9.93
N LEU A 407 5.08 -37.75 8.91
CA LEU A 407 5.21 -38.42 7.61
C LEU A 407 6.53 -38.06 6.88
N ILE A 408 6.97 -36.80 6.95
CA ILE A 408 8.22 -36.35 6.31
C ILE A 408 9.47 -36.82 7.08
N LYS A 409 9.36 -36.99 8.41
CA LYS A 409 10.45 -37.50 9.25
C LYS A 409 10.62 -39.02 9.17
N GLY A 410 9.57 -39.76 8.79
CA GLY A 410 9.49 -41.23 8.89
C GLY A 410 9.81 -42.04 7.63
N GLY A 411 9.98 -41.46 6.44
CA GLY A 411 10.28 -42.27 5.26
C GLY A 411 10.54 -41.46 4.00
N LYS A 412 11.59 -41.83 3.26
CA LYS A 412 11.81 -41.36 1.88
C LYS A 412 10.72 -41.95 1.00
N ALA A 413 9.67 -41.19 0.71
CA ALA A 413 8.75 -41.54 -0.36
C ALA A 413 9.44 -41.28 -1.71
N LYS A 414 9.78 -42.36 -2.43
CA LYS A 414 9.96 -42.31 -3.88
C LYS A 414 8.58 -42.05 -4.48
N ASP A 415 8.32 -40.82 -4.89
CA ASP A 415 7.10 -40.49 -5.60
C ASP A 415 7.16 -41.10 -7.01
N THR A 416 6.45 -42.21 -7.19
CA THR A 416 6.02 -42.68 -8.51
C THR A 416 4.51 -42.61 -8.51
N LYS A 417 3.97 -41.43 -8.79
CA LYS A 417 2.56 -41.28 -9.16
C LYS A 417 2.49 -40.72 -10.57
N LYS A 418 1.97 -41.57 -11.47
CA LYS A 418 1.31 -41.12 -12.71
C LYS A 418 0.32 -40.03 -12.29
N THR A 419 0.59 -38.82 -12.72
CA THR A 419 -0.19 -37.64 -12.38
C THR A 419 -1.37 -37.57 -13.33
N GLU A 420 -2.58 -37.77 -12.82
CA GLU A 420 -3.74 -37.15 -13.45
C GLU A 420 -3.52 -35.63 -13.44
N LYS A 421 -3.87 -34.96 -14.54
CA LYS A 421 -3.73 -33.51 -14.67
C LYS A 421 -4.71 -32.84 -13.72
N VAL A 422 -4.25 -32.47 -12.52
CA VAL A 422 -4.98 -31.55 -11.64
C VAL A 422 -4.97 -30.17 -12.31
N VAL A 423 -6.14 -29.75 -12.78
CA VAL A 423 -6.40 -28.40 -13.31
C VAL A 423 -7.03 -27.61 -12.16
N LEU A 424 -6.48 -26.42 -11.87
CA LEU A 424 -7.00 -25.48 -10.87
C LEU A 424 -8.21 -24.72 -11.45
N ASP A 425 -9.01 -24.08 -10.60
CA ASP A 425 -10.24 -23.37 -11.01
C ASP A 425 -10.03 -22.27 -12.06
N ASP A 426 -8.79 -21.80 -12.25
CA ASP A 426 -8.39 -20.80 -13.26
C ASP A 426 -7.88 -21.43 -14.57
N GLY A 427 -7.99 -22.75 -14.73
CA GLY A 427 -7.48 -23.49 -15.89
C GLY A 427 -5.97 -23.74 -15.87
N LEU A 428 -5.24 -23.26 -14.85
CA LEU A 428 -3.79 -23.46 -14.71
C LEU A 428 -3.46 -24.76 -13.97
N THR A 429 -2.23 -25.24 -14.15
CA THR A 429 -1.72 -26.44 -13.46
C THR A 429 -0.72 -26.06 -12.38
N PRO A 430 -0.41 -26.95 -11.41
CA PRO A 430 0.64 -26.70 -10.41
C PRO A 430 2.00 -26.29 -11.00
N LYS A 431 2.29 -26.68 -12.24
CA LYS A 431 3.52 -26.28 -12.95
C LYS A 431 3.53 -24.82 -13.35
N HIS A 432 2.38 -24.28 -13.76
CA HIS A 432 2.20 -22.85 -14.01
C HIS A 432 2.45 -22.05 -12.73
N VAL A 433 1.86 -22.50 -11.63
CA VAL A 433 2.04 -21.88 -10.31
C VAL A 433 3.53 -21.87 -9.91
N ALA A 434 4.24 -22.99 -10.07
CA ALA A 434 5.67 -23.07 -9.80
C ALA A 434 6.52 -22.09 -10.64
N GLN A 435 6.15 -21.85 -11.89
CA GLN A 435 6.82 -20.87 -12.76
C GLN A 435 6.45 -19.42 -12.38
N ASN A 436 5.21 -19.17 -11.98
CA ASN A 436 4.78 -17.85 -11.49
C ASN A 436 5.57 -17.37 -10.28
N TYR A 437 5.98 -18.28 -9.37
CA TYR A 437 6.92 -17.91 -8.30
C TYR A 437 8.24 -17.34 -8.84
N LYS A 438 8.81 -17.97 -9.86
CA LYS A 438 10.04 -17.48 -10.49
C LYS A 438 9.81 -16.12 -11.15
N HIS A 439 8.69 -15.96 -11.86
CA HIS A 439 8.30 -14.71 -12.50
C HIS A 439 8.21 -13.54 -11.51
N ILE A 440 7.62 -13.74 -10.32
CA ILE A 440 7.57 -12.71 -9.27
C ILE A 440 8.96 -12.26 -8.86
N HIS A 441 9.88 -13.22 -8.67
CA HIS A 441 11.24 -12.89 -8.30
C HIS A 441 12.02 -12.23 -9.44
N TYR A 442 11.78 -12.61 -10.69
CA TYR A 442 12.39 -11.96 -11.84
C TYR A 442 11.89 -10.53 -12.05
N ILE A 443 10.59 -10.28 -11.84
CA ILE A 443 10.00 -8.92 -11.85
C ILE A 443 10.74 -8.03 -10.85
N ARG A 444 10.89 -8.48 -9.59
CA ARG A 444 11.58 -7.71 -8.56
C ARG A 444 13.06 -7.51 -8.89
N ALA A 445 13.73 -8.56 -9.37
CA ALA A 445 15.12 -8.46 -9.76
C ALA A 445 15.34 -7.45 -10.90
N LEU A 446 14.38 -7.37 -11.84
CA LEU A 446 14.43 -6.39 -12.93
C LEU A 446 14.20 -4.96 -12.41
N GLU A 447 13.27 -4.76 -11.47
CA GLU A 447 13.06 -3.47 -10.80
C GLU A 447 14.30 -3.02 -10.00
N GLU A 448 14.93 -3.95 -9.26
CA GLU A 448 16.19 -3.73 -8.53
C GLU A 448 17.33 -3.36 -9.49
N LEU A 449 17.44 -4.05 -10.62
CA LEU A 449 18.45 -3.77 -11.64
C LEU A 449 18.28 -2.37 -12.23
N ILE A 450 17.06 -2.01 -12.64
CA ILE A 450 16.76 -0.68 -13.21
C ILE A 450 17.06 0.41 -12.20
N ALA A 451 16.66 0.22 -10.93
CA ALA A 451 16.94 1.18 -9.86
C ALA A 451 18.44 1.32 -9.61
N HIS A 452 19.19 0.21 -9.59
CA HIS A 452 20.64 0.23 -9.38
C HIS A 452 21.40 0.85 -10.55
N ARG A 453 20.89 0.71 -11.77
CA ARG A 453 21.40 1.39 -12.97
C ARG A 453 20.89 2.83 -13.13
N GLU A 454 20.14 3.35 -12.15
CA GLU A 454 19.52 4.68 -12.20
C GLU A 454 18.74 4.93 -13.50
N GLY A 455 18.03 3.91 -13.97
CA GLY A 455 17.26 3.95 -15.21
C GLY A 455 18.07 3.70 -16.49
N SER A 456 19.39 3.62 -16.43
CA SER A 456 20.26 3.39 -17.60
C SER A 456 20.18 1.93 -18.09
N MET A 457 19.35 1.69 -19.10
CA MET A 457 19.06 0.36 -19.63
C MET A 457 19.39 0.22 -21.13
N THR A 458 20.25 1.07 -21.68
CA THR A 458 20.63 1.08 -23.10
C THR A 458 21.03 -0.33 -23.58
N GLY A 459 20.40 -0.81 -24.65
CA GLY A 459 20.60 -2.16 -25.20
C GLY A 459 19.79 -3.29 -24.53
N TYR A 460 19.14 -3.02 -23.40
CA TYR A 460 18.36 -4.01 -22.63
C TYR A 460 16.89 -3.63 -22.45
N ARG A 461 16.46 -2.43 -22.89
CA ARG A 461 15.13 -1.86 -22.62
C ARG A 461 14.00 -2.72 -23.17
N GLU A 462 14.04 -3.04 -24.45
CA GLU A 462 12.99 -3.76 -25.17
C GLU A 462 12.82 -5.16 -24.58
N PHE A 463 13.94 -5.84 -24.32
CA PHE A 463 13.95 -7.15 -23.69
C PHE A 463 13.42 -7.09 -22.25
N SER A 464 13.79 -6.07 -21.48
CA SER A 464 13.29 -5.86 -20.12
C SER A 464 11.77 -5.64 -20.10
N VAL A 465 11.26 -4.79 -20.99
CA VAL A 465 9.82 -4.51 -21.11
C VAL A 465 9.06 -5.75 -21.61
N PHE A 466 9.63 -6.50 -22.56
CA PHE A 466 9.10 -7.78 -23.02
C PHE A 466 8.95 -8.77 -21.86
N LEU A 467 10.03 -9.00 -21.12
CA LEU A 467 10.07 -9.92 -19.97
C LEU A 467 9.05 -9.50 -18.91
N TYR A 468 9.01 -8.21 -18.58
CA TYR A 468 8.09 -7.67 -17.59
C TYR A 468 6.62 -7.82 -18.04
N ARG A 469 6.30 -7.51 -19.30
CA ARG A 469 4.95 -7.75 -19.88
C ARG A 469 4.59 -9.23 -19.81
N TYR A 470 5.49 -10.11 -20.25
CA TYR A 470 5.27 -11.56 -20.26
C TYR A 470 5.04 -12.13 -18.85
N TRP A 471 5.87 -11.76 -17.87
CA TRP A 471 5.73 -12.22 -16.49
C TRP A 471 4.44 -11.70 -15.85
N TRP A 472 4.09 -10.44 -16.05
CA TRP A 472 2.81 -9.90 -15.57
C TRP A 472 1.59 -10.53 -16.26
N LEU A 473 1.69 -10.92 -17.53
CA LEU A 473 0.66 -11.71 -18.22
C LEU A 473 0.47 -13.07 -17.52
N CYS A 474 1.57 -13.80 -17.26
CA CYS A 474 1.51 -15.10 -16.57
C CYS A 474 0.92 -15.00 -15.15
N LEU A 475 1.15 -13.88 -14.46
CA LEU A 475 0.66 -13.65 -13.10
C LEU A 475 -0.80 -13.19 -13.02
N THR A 476 -1.27 -12.44 -14.01
CA THR A 476 -2.57 -11.75 -13.92
C THR A 476 -3.62 -12.25 -14.90
N GLY A 477 -3.19 -12.95 -15.96
CA GLY A 477 -4.05 -13.32 -17.09
C GLY A 477 -4.64 -12.13 -17.84
N SER A 478 -4.21 -10.89 -17.54
CA SER A 478 -4.82 -9.67 -18.06
C SER A 478 -3.84 -8.92 -18.96
N LYS A 479 -4.15 -8.91 -20.26
CA LYS A 479 -3.39 -8.17 -21.28
C LYS A 479 -3.25 -6.68 -20.92
N LEU A 480 -4.35 -6.05 -20.52
CA LEU A 480 -4.38 -4.63 -20.13
C LEU A 480 -3.51 -4.34 -18.89
N LYS A 481 -3.60 -5.16 -17.83
CA LYS A 481 -2.78 -4.96 -16.63
C LYS A 481 -1.29 -5.13 -16.92
N ALA A 482 -0.93 -6.16 -17.67
CA ALA A 482 0.45 -6.42 -18.03
C ALA A 482 1.03 -5.33 -18.95
N LEU A 483 0.24 -4.83 -19.90
CA LEU A 483 0.61 -3.71 -20.75
C LEU A 483 0.85 -2.43 -19.95
N ASN A 484 -0.06 -2.09 -19.02
CA ASN A 484 0.12 -0.93 -18.14
C ASN A 484 1.35 -1.07 -17.23
N LYS A 485 1.64 -2.28 -16.75
CA LYS A 485 2.86 -2.56 -15.98
C LYS A 485 4.12 -2.37 -16.81
N ALA A 486 4.13 -2.89 -18.04
CA ALA A 486 5.21 -2.70 -19.00
C ALA A 486 5.43 -1.21 -19.34
N LYS A 487 4.35 -0.45 -19.53
CA LYS A 487 4.37 1.00 -19.77
C LYS A 487 5.02 1.76 -18.61
N ASN A 488 4.59 1.47 -17.39
CA ASN A 488 5.16 2.11 -16.21
C ASN A 488 6.65 1.78 -16.02
N LEU A 489 7.06 0.54 -16.32
CA LEU A 489 8.47 0.15 -16.26
C LEU A 489 9.30 0.89 -17.32
N PHE A 490 8.78 0.99 -18.54
CA PHE A 490 9.43 1.72 -19.63
C PHE A 490 9.67 3.19 -19.26
N PHE A 491 8.67 3.87 -18.70
CA PHE A 491 8.81 5.27 -18.26
C PHE A 491 9.65 5.47 -16.99
N ALA A 492 10.01 4.39 -16.29
CA ALA A 492 10.95 4.43 -15.16
C ALA A 492 12.42 4.34 -15.60
N MET A 493 12.70 4.10 -16.89
CA MET A 493 14.05 4.05 -17.46
C MET A 493 14.41 5.41 -18.10
N ASN A 494 15.71 5.69 -18.22
CA ASN A 494 16.19 6.87 -18.96
C ASN A 494 15.86 6.69 -20.45
N ILE A 495 15.04 7.60 -20.98
CA ILE A 495 14.59 7.59 -22.37
C ILE A 495 15.59 8.40 -23.21
N GLU A 496 16.83 7.92 -23.30
CA GLU A 496 17.79 8.43 -24.28
C GLU A 496 17.75 7.49 -25.51
N GLY A 497 17.20 7.97 -26.64
CA GLY A 497 17.13 7.22 -27.91
C GLY A 497 15.71 6.97 -28.48
N ALA A 498 15.68 6.38 -29.69
CA ALA A 498 14.64 6.52 -30.71
C ALA A 498 13.29 5.78 -30.52
N TYR A 499 13.11 4.96 -29.47
CA TYR A 499 11.86 4.20 -29.33
C TYR A 499 10.82 4.93 -28.49
N THR A 500 9.70 5.23 -29.12
CA THR A 500 8.46 5.63 -28.45
C THR A 500 7.82 4.44 -27.72
N TRP A 501 6.95 4.72 -26.74
CA TRP A 501 6.13 3.65 -26.12
C TRP A 501 5.35 2.84 -27.16
N SER A 502 4.85 3.49 -28.23
CA SER A 502 4.08 2.83 -29.29
C SER A 502 4.89 1.72 -29.98
N GLU A 503 6.17 1.97 -30.27
CA GLU A 503 7.05 0.98 -30.89
C GLU A 503 7.37 -0.17 -29.94
N VAL A 504 7.69 0.13 -28.67
CA VAL A 504 7.95 -0.90 -27.65
C VAL A 504 6.70 -1.74 -27.38
N GLU A 505 5.51 -1.13 -27.39
CA GLU A 505 4.24 -1.82 -27.27
C GLU A 505 4.08 -2.87 -28.39
N GLN A 506 4.37 -2.50 -29.64
CA GLN A 506 4.31 -3.42 -30.79
C GLN A 506 5.37 -4.52 -30.69
N LEU A 507 6.62 -4.17 -30.37
CA LEU A 507 7.74 -5.12 -30.25
C LEU A 507 7.49 -6.17 -29.16
N THR A 508 6.73 -5.83 -28.12
CA THR A 508 6.45 -6.71 -26.99
C THR A 508 5.13 -7.51 -27.12
N ILE A 509 4.39 -7.40 -28.24
CA ILE A 509 3.17 -8.20 -28.49
C ILE A 509 3.46 -9.71 -28.46
N SER A 510 4.67 -10.12 -28.82
CA SER A 510 5.12 -11.52 -28.73
C SER A 510 4.98 -12.11 -27.33
N ALA A 511 4.97 -11.28 -26.27
CA ALA A 511 4.72 -11.70 -24.90
C ALA A 511 3.31 -12.32 -24.73
N GLU A 512 2.31 -11.80 -25.44
CA GLU A 512 0.94 -12.34 -25.39
C GLU A 512 0.85 -13.72 -26.06
N ARG A 513 1.45 -13.85 -27.24
CA ARG A 513 1.51 -15.14 -27.96
C ARG A 513 2.24 -16.21 -27.13
N ALA A 514 3.28 -15.80 -26.40
CA ALA A 514 4.02 -16.69 -25.53
C ALA A 514 3.22 -17.08 -24.29
N TRP A 515 2.49 -16.13 -23.71
CA TRP A 515 1.56 -16.39 -22.61
C TRP A 515 0.43 -17.34 -23.05
N GLU A 516 -0.13 -17.18 -24.25
CA GLU A 516 -1.15 -18.09 -24.80
C GLU A 516 -0.64 -19.52 -25.02
N LYS A 517 0.66 -19.69 -25.31
CA LYS A 517 1.31 -21.00 -25.34
C LYS A 517 1.54 -21.53 -23.93
N TRP A 518 1.97 -20.66 -23.03
CA TRP A 518 2.22 -20.95 -21.63
C TRP A 518 0.97 -21.45 -20.93
N THR A 519 -0.20 -20.81 -21.10
CA THR A 519 -1.47 -21.23 -20.48
C THR A 519 -1.91 -22.64 -20.86
N LYS A 520 -1.58 -23.08 -22.09
CA LYS A 520 -1.86 -24.45 -22.56
C LYS A 520 -0.90 -25.47 -21.97
N ASP A 521 0.37 -25.08 -21.80
CA ASP A 521 1.43 -25.90 -21.24
C ASP A 521 2.54 -25.00 -20.69
N ALA A 522 2.73 -25.03 -19.37
CA ALA A 522 3.74 -24.26 -18.67
C ALA A 522 5.15 -24.40 -19.30
N TYR A 523 5.48 -25.51 -19.94
CA TYR A 523 6.79 -25.67 -20.60
C TYR A 523 6.91 -24.97 -21.95
N LYS A 524 5.79 -24.59 -22.59
CA LYS A 524 5.75 -23.96 -23.91
C LYS A 524 5.82 -22.42 -23.86
N GLY A 525 5.86 -21.84 -22.66
CA GLY A 525 6.21 -20.43 -22.44
C GLY A 525 7.71 -20.17 -22.37
N TYR A 526 8.09 -18.91 -22.16
CA TYR A 526 9.48 -18.51 -21.94
C TYR A 526 9.94 -18.81 -20.50
N ASN A 527 10.65 -19.93 -20.35
CA ASN A 527 11.14 -20.45 -19.07
C ASN A 527 12.62 -20.17 -18.87
N TYR A 528 12.97 -18.89 -18.75
CA TYR A 528 14.37 -18.49 -18.60
C TYR A 528 15.00 -19.05 -17.32
N LYS A 529 16.24 -19.51 -17.43
CA LYS A 529 17.08 -19.81 -16.26
C LYS A 529 17.70 -18.51 -15.73
N PRO A 530 17.98 -18.40 -14.42
CA PRO A 530 18.65 -17.21 -13.86
C PRO A 530 19.94 -16.87 -14.60
N GLU A 531 20.74 -17.88 -14.96
CA GLU A 531 22.01 -17.70 -15.68
C GLU A 531 21.79 -17.08 -17.07
N THR A 532 20.71 -17.47 -17.75
CA THR A 532 20.31 -16.86 -19.02
C THR A 532 19.92 -15.41 -18.84
N LEU A 533 19.10 -15.08 -17.84
CA LEU A 533 18.69 -13.69 -17.60
C LEU A 533 19.86 -12.79 -17.19
N ILE A 534 20.79 -13.29 -16.38
CA ILE A 534 22.03 -12.58 -16.03
C ILE A 534 22.82 -12.23 -17.29
N LYS A 535 22.97 -13.20 -18.20
CA LYS A 535 23.68 -12.99 -19.48
C LYS A 535 22.95 -12.00 -20.39
N GLU A 536 21.66 -12.23 -20.64
CA GLU A 536 20.88 -11.45 -21.62
C GLU A 536 20.57 -10.02 -21.13
N LEU A 537 20.55 -9.76 -19.81
CA LEU A 537 20.42 -8.42 -19.23
C LEU A 537 21.78 -7.76 -18.91
N GLY A 538 22.88 -8.47 -19.21
CA GLY A 538 24.25 -8.00 -18.96
C GLY A 538 24.53 -7.66 -17.50
N ILE A 539 24.02 -8.45 -16.55
CA ILE A 539 24.13 -8.15 -15.11
C ILE A 539 25.55 -8.47 -14.62
N THR A 540 26.29 -7.45 -14.19
CA THR A 540 27.68 -7.61 -13.75
C THR A 540 27.78 -8.33 -12.39
N LYS A 541 28.98 -8.79 -12.01
CA LYS A 541 29.19 -9.47 -10.72
C LYS A 541 28.87 -8.54 -9.55
N GLU A 542 29.16 -7.25 -9.69
CA GLU A 542 28.87 -6.20 -8.72
C GLU A 542 27.36 -5.97 -8.60
N GLU A 543 26.66 -5.84 -9.73
CA GLU A 543 25.20 -5.65 -9.74
C GLU A 543 24.46 -6.84 -9.10
N GLN A 544 24.98 -8.07 -9.25
CA GLN A 544 24.44 -9.28 -8.63
C GLN A 544 24.47 -9.25 -7.08
N TYR A 545 25.24 -8.35 -6.45
CA TYR A 545 25.15 -8.11 -5.01
C TYR A 545 23.88 -7.34 -4.62
N HIS A 546 23.41 -6.46 -5.50
CA HIS A 546 22.24 -5.61 -5.28
C HIS A 546 20.95 -6.24 -5.83
N VAL A 547 21.05 -7.09 -6.85
CA VAL A 547 19.92 -7.80 -7.46
C VAL A 547 19.69 -9.16 -6.79
N HIS A 548 18.62 -9.27 -6.01
CA HIS A 548 18.41 -10.36 -5.06
C HIS A 548 18.13 -11.72 -5.71
N TYR A 549 17.53 -11.83 -6.89
CA TYR A 549 17.21 -13.16 -7.46
C TYR A 549 18.08 -13.58 -8.64
N LEU A 550 18.61 -12.62 -9.40
CA LEU A 550 19.46 -12.88 -10.56
C LEU A 550 20.93 -12.77 -10.16
N ARG A 551 21.47 -13.85 -9.61
CA ARG A 551 22.87 -13.94 -9.16
C ARG A 551 23.44 -15.33 -9.35
N SER A 552 24.71 -15.40 -9.71
CA SER A 552 25.46 -16.64 -9.86
C SER A 552 25.61 -17.37 -8.51
N GLU A 553 25.87 -18.68 -8.57
CA GLU A 553 26.15 -19.46 -7.37
C GLU A 553 27.35 -18.93 -6.57
N GLU A 554 28.33 -18.36 -7.25
CA GLU A 554 29.53 -17.78 -6.65
C GLU A 554 29.17 -16.60 -5.75
N VAL A 555 28.44 -15.62 -6.28
CA VAL A 555 27.98 -14.43 -5.53
C VAL A 555 27.06 -14.83 -4.38
N GLN A 556 26.22 -15.86 -4.57
CA GLN A 556 25.38 -16.40 -3.48
C GLN A 556 26.22 -16.94 -2.32
N LYS A 557 27.28 -17.70 -2.61
CA LYS A 557 28.20 -18.26 -1.60
C LYS A 557 28.99 -17.15 -0.89
N GLU A 558 29.46 -16.15 -1.64
CA GLU A 558 30.18 -14.99 -1.09
C GLU A 558 29.31 -14.18 -0.13
N ARG A 559 28.09 -13.79 -0.55
CA ARG A 559 27.15 -13.05 0.31
C ARG A 559 26.78 -13.80 1.59
N LYS A 560 26.57 -15.12 1.49
CA LYS A 560 26.27 -15.94 2.66
C LYS A 560 27.41 -15.90 3.69
N LYS A 561 28.67 -15.98 3.22
CA LYS A 561 29.84 -15.87 4.11
C LYS A 561 29.91 -14.52 4.83
N VAL A 562 29.63 -13.43 4.13
CA VAL A 562 29.60 -12.07 4.72
C VAL A 562 28.49 -11.96 5.77
N MET A 563 27.27 -12.35 5.41
CA MET A 563 26.11 -12.37 6.31
C MET A 563 26.33 -13.22 7.56
N ASP A 564 26.91 -14.41 7.40
CA ASP A 564 27.21 -15.31 8.54
C ASP A 564 28.27 -14.70 9.47
N ARG A 565 29.23 -13.94 8.94
CA ARG A 565 30.23 -13.20 9.75
C ARG A 565 29.59 -12.04 10.52
N GLU A 566 28.77 -11.24 9.86
CA GLU A 566 28.06 -10.12 10.50
C GLU A 566 27.11 -10.59 11.59
N LYS A 567 26.34 -11.65 11.32
CA LYS A 567 25.43 -12.25 12.31
C LYS A 567 26.19 -12.80 13.52
N LYS A 568 27.37 -13.39 13.31
CA LYS A 568 28.25 -13.81 14.42
C LYS A 568 28.71 -12.62 15.27
N LYS A 569 29.09 -11.49 14.64
CA LYS A 569 29.46 -10.27 15.35
C LYS A 569 28.27 -9.70 16.15
N GLU A 570 27.09 -9.60 15.53
CA GLU A 570 25.88 -9.08 16.19
C GLU A 570 25.45 -9.95 17.37
N ASN A 571 25.51 -11.28 17.23
CA ASN A 571 25.21 -12.19 18.32
C ASN A 571 26.21 -12.07 19.47
N TYR A 572 27.51 -11.91 19.17
CA TYR A 572 28.52 -11.67 20.17
C TYR A 572 28.27 -10.38 20.95
N GLN A 573 27.90 -9.30 20.26
CA GLN A 573 27.56 -8.02 20.90
C GLN A 573 26.35 -8.14 21.83
N LYS A 574 25.28 -8.82 21.39
CA LYS A 574 24.08 -9.06 22.21
C LYS A 574 24.37 -9.90 23.46
N GLU A 575 25.27 -10.88 23.36
CA GLU A 575 25.69 -11.67 24.52
C GLU A 575 26.49 -10.83 25.53
N LEU A 576 27.32 -9.89 25.07
CA LEU A 576 28.02 -8.94 25.95
C LEU A 576 27.03 -8.04 26.70
N GLU A 577 26.06 -7.45 25.99
CA GLU A 577 25.00 -6.60 26.58
C GLU A 577 24.16 -7.37 27.61
N LYS A 578 23.79 -8.61 27.31
CA LYS A 578 22.97 -9.45 28.19
C LYS A 578 23.71 -9.90 29.46
N THR A 579 25.01 -10.15 29.35
CA THR A 579 25.83 -10.64 30.47
C THR A 579 26.46 -9.50 31.27
N GLY A 580 26.32 -8.25 30.83
CA GLY A 580 27.01 -7.09 31.41
C GLY A 580 28.54 -7.19 31.31
N LYS A 581 29.04 -8.09 30.45
CA LYS A 581 30.48 -8.30 30.26
C LYS A 581 30.99 -7.30 29.23
N LEU A 582 32.04 -6.59 29.59
CA LEU A 582 32.80 -5.75 28.67
C LEU A 582 33.39 -6.62 27.56
N SER A 583 33.43 -6.09 26.34
CA SER A 583 34.13 -6.72 25.21
C SER A 583 35.61 -6.92 25.52
N ARG A 584 36.28 -7.83 24.79
CA ARG A 584 37.73 -8.04 24.97
C ARG A 584 38.54 -6.77 24.70
N GLU A 585 38.07 -5.90 23.81
CA GLU A 585 38.70 -4.62 23.50
C GLU A 585 38.50 -3.62 24.64
N GLU A 586 37.30 -3.50 25.21
CA GLU A 586 37.04 -2.64 26.36
C GLU A 586 37.76 -3.11 27.62
N GLN A 587 37.81 -4.43 27.88
CA GLN A 587 38.60 -5.00 28.98
C GLN A 587 40.09 -4.71 28.81
N LYS A 588 40.58 -4.72 27.57
CA LYS A 588 41.97 -4.39 27.25
C LYS A 588 42.23 -2.89 27.46
N ALA A 589 41.32 -2.02 27.02
CA ALA A 589 41.41 -0.58 27.22
C ALA A 589 41.44 -0.19 28.71
N LEU A 590 40.54 -0.77 29.52
CA LEU A 590 40.53 -0.56 30.97
C LEU A 590 41.83 -1.02 31.64
N ARG A 591 42.37 -2.17 31.21
CA ARG A 591 43.67 -2.64 31.71
C ARG A 591 44.82 -1.71 31.32
N ILE A 592 44.80 -1.17 30.10
CA ILE A 592 45.79 -0.19 29.65
C ILE A 592 45.69 1.09 30.48
N GLU A 593 44.48 1.59 30.75
CA GLU A 593 44.23 2.77 31.57
C GLU A 593 44.71 2.57 33.02
N GLN A 594 44.40 1.41 33.61
CA GLN A 594 44.90 1.03 34.95
C GLN A 594 46.42 1.01 35.01
N ILE A 595 47.09 0.45 33.99
CA ILE A 595 48.56 0.42 33.91
C ILE A 595 49.10 1.85 33.76
N LYS A 596 48.50 2.70 32.93
CA LYS A 596 48.91 4.10 32.74
C LYS A 596 48.76 4.92 34.01
N SER A 597 47.63 4.79 34.70
CA SER A 597 47.38 5.48 35.98
C SER A 597 48.42 5.07 37.03
N PHE A 598 48.68 3.77 37.15
CA PHE A 598 49.67 3.26 38.12
C PHE A 598 51.09 3.75 37.82
N LEU A 599 51.46 3.81 36.53
CA LEU A 599 52.75 4.34 36.10
C LEU A 599 52.87 5.86 36.28
N ASN A 600 51.77 6.61 36.18
CA ASN A 600 51.77 8.04 36.45
C ASN A 600 52.12 8.33 37.91
N ASP A 601 51.55 7.55 38.83
CA ASP A 601 51.83 7.67 40.26
C ASP A 601 53.18 7.04 40.64
N ASN A 602 53.70 6.12 39.83
CA ASN A 602 54.95 5.39 40.08
C ASN A 602 55.78 5.24 38.78
N PRO A 603 56.48 6.30 38.35
CA PRO A 603 57.14 6.37 37.03
C PRO A 603 58.18 5.29 36.77
N ASN A 604 58.81 4.77 37.83
CA ASN A 604 59.89 3.79 37.76
C ASN A 604 59.47 2.38 38.22
N ALA A 605 58.16 2.12 38.35
CA ALA A 605 57.68 0.82 38.81
C ALA A 605 58.07 -0.32 37.85
N THR A 606 58.60 -1.40 38.41
CA THR A 606 58.90 -2.64 37.68
C THR A 606 57.62 -3.38 37.31
N GLN A 607 57.68 -4.26 36.30
CA GLN A 607 56.52 -5.07 35.88
C GLN A 607 55.93 -5.91 37.03
N ARG A 608 56.77 -6.33 38.00
CA ARG A 608 56.31 -7.05 39.19
C ARG A 608 55.48 -6.16 40.11
N GLU A 609 55.88 -4.91 40.28
CA GLU A 609 55.19 -3.92 41.11
C GLU A 609 53.87 -3.47 40.46
N ILE A 610 53.86 -3.25 39.14
CA ILE A 610 52.63 -2.97 38.38
C ILE A 610 51.63 -4.12 38.51
N ALA A 611 52.10 -5.37 38.41
CA ALA A 611 51.24 -6.55 38.56
C ALA A 611 50.62 -6.65 39.95
N LYS A 612 51.42 -6.36 40.98
CA LYS A 612 50.96 -6.36 42.38
C LYS A 612 49.97 -5.21 42.65
N GLY A 613 50.20 -4.03 42.07
CA GLY A 613 49.37 -2.84 42.29
C GLY A 613 48.07 -2.80 41.47
N THR A 614 48.05 -3.39 40.28
CA THR A 614 46.87 -3.38 39.38
C THR A 614 46.06 -4.68 39.42
N GLY A 615 46.61 -5.76 39.98
CA GLY A 615 46.00 -7.09 39.97
C GLY A 615 46.01 -7.78 38.59
N ILE A 616 46.69 -7.20 37.60
CA ILE A 616 46.85 -7.77 36.26
C ILE A 616 48.06 -8.70 36.25
N SER A 617 47.95 -9.88 35.61
CA SER A 617 49.06 -10.83 35.52
C SER A 617 50.28 -10.24 34.79
N GLN A 618 51.50 -10.58 35.24
CA GLN A 618 52.75 -10.09 34.65
C GLN A 618 52.86 -10.34 33.13
N SER A 619 52.41 -11.50 32.63
CA SER A 619 52.41 -11.83 31.19
C SER A 619 51.42 -11.00 30.35
N ALA A 620 50.37 -10.45 30.96
CA ALA A 620 49.45 -9.53 30.30
C ALA A 620 50.04 -8.10 30.30
N ILE A 621 50.65 -7.68 31.41
CA ILE A 621 51.35 -6.38 31.50
C ILE A 621 52.47 -6.29 30.48
N GLN A 622 53.31 -7.33 30.34
CA GLN A 622 54.38 -7.36 29.36
C GLN A 622 53.88 -7.09 27.93
N ARG A 623 52.75 -7.71 27.55
CA ARG A 623 52.13 -7.51 26.22
C ARG A 623 51.53 -6.11 26.05
N LEU A 624 50.84 -5.61 27.08
CA LEU A 624 50.18 -4.30 27.02
C LEU A 624 51.19 -3.13 27.09
N LEU A 625 52.31 -3.29 27.79
CA LEU A 625 53.37 -2.27 27.85
C LEU A 625 54.05 -2.04 26.49
N VAL A 626 54.17 -3.07 25.66
CA VAL A 626 54.69 -2.93 24.28
C VAL A 626 53.77 -2.03 23.46
N GLU A 627 52.46 -2.15 23.65
CA GLU A 627 51.44 -1.37 22.94
C GLU A 627 51.17 0.02 23.56
N ILE A 628 51.64 0.26 24.78
CA ILE A 628 51.63 1.58 25.43
C ILE A 628 52.86 2.41 25.00
N LYS A 629 53.99 1.74 24.71
CA LYS A 629 55.28 2.38 24.38
C LYS A 629 55.55 2.46 22.88
N GLY A 630 54.93 1.60 22.08
CA GLY A 630 54.87 1.72 20.61
C GLY A 630 53.66 2.54 20.22
#